data_AF-A0A7I7WVL9-F1
#
_entry.id   AF-A0A7I7WVL9-F1
#
_cell.length_a   1.000
_cell.length_b   1.000
_cell.length_c   1.000
_cell.angle_alpha   90.00
_cell.angle_beta   90.00
_cell.angle_gamma   90.00
#
_symmetry.space_group_name_H-M   'P 1'
#
loop_
_entity.id
_entity.type
_entity.pdbx_description
1 polymer ?
#
loop_
_entity_poly.entity_id
_entity_poly.type
_entity_poly.pdbx_seq_one_letter_code
_entity_poly.pdbx_strand_id
1 'polypeptide(L)'
;MWNVLGIEGIAATWGFEVEPASDGVLIRQWARLGPGTSGLTIGIANQPNKEARIVARRLSEWLQNMQANREWIRSHVETVTVTAPAPATVTITQPKATPGVNIEPINGPFQSPSGNIRCTTFDSDGRNTVRCEVVEHVWQAPPRSPDCQLNWGDRVELTEDGAAVFSCYGQNLPDPQATLDYGKVATFGSISCTSETVGIMCLDNDTGHFFNVSRDAYQVG
;
A
#
# COMPACT_ATOMS: atom_id res chain seq x y z
N MET A 1 -18.01 2.41 -19.12
CA MET A 1 -17.32 1.12 -19.37
C MET A 1 -15.93 1.40 -19.93
N TRP A 2 -14.96 0.52 -19.69
CA TRP A 2 -13.60 0.64 -20.21
C TRP A 2 -13.05 -0.73 -20.63
N ASN A 3 -12.13 -0.73 -21.60
CA ASN A 3 -11.53 -1.94 -22.16
C ASN A 3 -10.10 -2.10 -21.66
N VAL A 4 -9.72 -3.34 -21.34
CA VAL A 4 -8.34 -3.74 -21.10
C VAL A 4 -7.82 -4.36 -22.38
N LEU A 5 -6.77 -3.76 -22.94
CA LEU A 5 -6.12 -4.25 -24.15
C LEU A 5 -5.28 -5.49 -23.82
N GLY A 6 -5.38 -6.50 -24.66
CA GLY A 6 -4.59 -7.73 -24.63
C GLY A 6 -3.71 -7.87 -25.85
N ILE A 7 -3.01 -9.00 -25.93
CA ILE A 7 -2.12 -9.35 -27.05
C ILE A 7 -2.92 -9.45 -28.35
N GLU A 8 -4.11 -10.07 -28.30
CA GLU A 8 -5.03 -10.16 -29.43
C GLU A 8 -6.40 -9.60 -29.06
N GLY A 9 -6.54 -8.27 -29.13
CA GLY A 9 -7.81 -7.58 -28.94
C GLY A 9 -8.14 -7.24 -27.48
N ILE A 10 -9.43 -7.24 -27.13
CA ILE A 10 -9.90 -6.80 -25.80
C ILE A 10 -9.87 -7.98 -24.83
N ALA A 11 -8.89 -8.00 -23.92
CA ALA A 11 -8.70 -9.05 -22.94
C ALA A 11 -9.78 -9.03 -21.84
N ALA A 12 -10.32 -7.86 -21.52
CA ALA A 12 -11.46 -7.72 -20.60
C ALA A 12 -12.17 -6.38 -20.83
N THR A 13 -13.46 -6.33 -20.48
CA THR A 13 -14.28 -5.13 -20.43
C THR A 13 -14.79 -4.94 -19.01
N TRP A 14 -14.78 -3.71 -18.52
CA TRP A 14 -15.19 -3.39 -17.15
C TRP A 14 -16.17 -2.22 -17.15
N GLY A 15 -16.99 -2.14 -16.11
CA GLY A 15 -17.97 -1.08 -15.99
C GLY A 15 -18.50 -0.86 -14.57
N PHE A 16 -19.03 0.33 -14.38
CA PHE A 16 -19.93 0.67 -13.30
C PHE A 16 -21.27 1.07 -13.90
N GLU A 17 -22.34 0.61 -13.29
CA GLU A 17 -23.70 1.11 -13.46
C GLU A 17 -24.09 1.80 -12.17
N VAL A 18 -24.67 2.98 -12.29
CA VAL A 18 -25.01 3.85 -11.17
C VAL A 18 -26.48 4.24 -11.35
N GLU A 19 -27.30 3.83 -10.38
CA GLU A 19 -28.74 4.03 -10.38
C GLU A 19 -29.14 4.84 -9.14
N PRO A 20 -29.94 5.91 -9.26
CA PRO A 20 -30.45 6.61 -8.09
C PRO A 20 -31.42 5.71 -7.31
N ALA A 21 -31.33 5.73 -5.98
CA ALA A 21 -32.24 5.03 -5.07
C ALA A 21 -32.92 6.05 -4.13
N SER A 22 -34.01 5.63 -3.47
CA SER A 22 -34.79 6.51 -2.58
C SER A 22 -34.00 7.08 -1.40
N ASP A 23 -32.98 6.37 -0.95
CA ASP A 23 -32.14 6.67 0.21
C ASP A 23 -30.64 6.72 -0.14
N GLY A 24 -30.30 6.88 -1.43
CA GLY A 24 -28.91 6.96 -1.86
C GLY A 24 -28.72 6.59 -3.33
N VAL A 25 -27.67 5.82 -3.61
CA VAL A 25 -27.28 5.41 -4.97
C VAL A 25 -26.91 3.94 -4.96
N LEU A 26 -27.47 3.16 -5.90
CA LEU A 26 -27.05 1.80 -6.15
C LEU A 26 -25.91 1.80 -7.18
N ILE A 27 -24.75 1.30 -6.76
CA ILE A 27 -23.59 1.10 -7.64
C ILE A 27 -23.38 -0.39 -7.89
N ARG A 28 -23.44 -0.78 -9.17
CA ARG A 28 -23.13 -2.12 -9.65
C ARG A 28 -21.83 -2.08 -10.45
N GLN A 29 -20.78 -2.68 -9.90
CA GLN A 29 -19.54 -2.92 -10.63
C GLN A 29 -19.62 -4.26 -11.35
N TRP A 30 -19.16 -4.32 -12.58
CA TRP A 30 -19.11 -5.55 -13.37
C TRP A 30 -17.86 -5.63 -14.23
N ALA A 31 -17.53 -6.86 -14.62
CA ALA A 31 -16.46 -7.17 -15.55
C ALA A 31 -16.86 -8.32 -16.46
N ARG A 32 -16.35 -8.31 -17.68
CA ARG A 32 -16.45 -9.39 -18.66
C ARG A 32 -15.04 -9.74 -19.13
N LEU A 33 -14.69 -11.02 -19.04
CA LEU A 33 -13.44 -11.53 -19.60
C LEU A 33 -13.58 -11.73 -21.12
N GLY A 34 -12.53 -11.40 -21.86
CA GLY A 34 -12.46 -11.53 -23.31
C GLY A 34 -13.28 -10.47 -24.06
N PRO A 35 -13.50 -10.67 -25.38
CA PRO A 35 -13.26 -11.91 -26.14
C PRO A 35 -11.80 -12.17 -26.56
N GLY A 36 -10.90 -11.18 -26.43
CA GLY A 36 -9.50 -11.28 -26.80
C GLY A 36 -8.67 -12.13 -25.83
N THR A 37 -7.47 -12.53 -26.28
CA THR A 37 -6.57 -13.35 -25.46
C THR A 37 -6.06 -12.57 -24.25
N SER A 38 -5.93 -13.29 -23.13
CA SER A 38 -5.39 -12.75 -21.89
C SER A 38 -4.35 -13.69 -21.30
N GLY A 39 -3.66 -13.27 -20.24
CA GLY A 39 -2.77 -14.16 -19.48
C GLY A 39 -3.49 -15.44 -18.99
N LEU A 40 -4.81 -15.40 -18.82
CA LEU A 40 -5.60 -16.59 -18.48
C LEU A 40 -5.61 -17.61 -19.61
N THR A 41 -5.68 -17.16 -20.87
CA THR A 41 -5.64 -18.01 -22.06
C THR A 41 -4.33 -18.81 -22.12
N ILE A 42 -3.21 -18.16 -21.81
CA ILE A 42 -1.89 -18.80 -21.73
C ILE A 42 -1.86 -19.84 -20.60
N GLY A 43 -2.40 -19.48 -19.43
CA GLY A 43 -2.50 -20.40 -18.28
C GLY A 43 -3.31 -21.66 -18.57
N ILE A 44 -4.43 -21.52 -19.29
CA ILE A 44 -5.28 -22.64 -19.70
C ILE A 44 -4.57 -23.51 -20.75
N ALA A 45 -3.93 -22.91 -21.76
CA ALA A 45 -3.19 -23.64 -22.78
C ALA A 45 -2.06 -24.50 -22.18
N ASN A 46 -1.36 -23.98 -21.17
CA ASN A 46 -0.31 -24.72 -20.47
C ASN A 46 -0.84 -25.84 -19.55
N GLN A 47 -2.08 -25.73 -19.07
CA GLN A 47 -2.69 -26.69 -18.13
C GLN A 47 -4.18 -26.93 -18.44
N PRO A 48 -4.52 -27.54 -19.59
CA PRO A 48 -5.91 -27.63 -20.08
C PRO A 48 -6.82 -28.40 -19.12
N ASN A 49 -6.31 -29.47 -18.50
CA ASN A 49 -7.05 -30.26 -17.51
C ASN A 49 -7.48 -29.48 -16.25
N LYS A 50 -6.96 -28.25 -16.06
CA LYS A 50 -7.26 -27.39 -14.91
C LYS A 50 -8.06 -26.15 -15.29
N GLU A 51 -8.56 -26.05 -16.52
CA GLU A 51 -9.29 -24.89 -17.04
C GLU A 51 -10.36 -24.38 -16.06
N ALA A 52 -11.28 -25.25 -15.65
CA ALA A 52 -12.36 -24.87 -14.72
C ALA A 52 -11.83 -24.26 -13.41
N ARG A 53 -10.74 -24.82 -12.87
CA ARG A 53 -10.11 -24.32 -11.64
C ARG A 53 -9.39 -23.00 -11.85
N ILE A 54 -8.73 -22.82 -13.00
CA ILE A 54 -8.05 -21.57 -13.38
C ILE A 54 -9.08 -20.45 -13.55
N VAL A 55 -10.18 -20.71 -14.24
CA VAL A 55 -11.30 -19.76 -14.41
C VAL A 55 -11.94 -19.43 -13.07
N ALA A 56 -12.27 -20.43 -12.24
CA ALA A 56 -12.88 -20.21 -10.93
C ALA A 56 -12.00 -19.35 -10.02
N ARG A 57 -10.69 -19.62 -9.96
CA ARG A 57 -9.75 -18.81 -9.19
C ARG A 57 -9.71 -17.38 -9.70
N ARG A 58 -9.65 -17.17 -11.02
CA ARG A 58 -9.62 -15.83 -11.60
C ARG A 58 -10.89 -15.03 -11.31
N LEU A 59 -12.05 -15.67 -11.39
CA LEU A 59 -13.33 -15.04 -11.05
C LEU A 59 -13.42 -14.71 -9.56
N SER A 60 -12.87 -15.56 -8.69
CA SER A 60 -12.78 -15.28 -7.25
C SER A 60 -11.87 -14.09 -6.96
N GLU A 61 -10.71 -13.99 -7.62
CA GLU A 61 -9.81 -12.83 -7.52
C GLU A 61 -10.50 -11.54 -7.97
N TRP A 62 -11.23 -11.60 -9.09
CA TRP A 62 -12.00 -10.45 -9.58
C TRP A 62 -13.10 -10.03 -8.61
N LEU A 63 -13.85 -10.99 -8.04
CA LEU A 63 -14.90 -10.70 -7.10
C LEU A 63 -14.36 -10.00 -5.85
N GLN A 64 -13.28 -10.52 -5.26
CA GLN A 64 -12.64 -9.92 -4.08
C GLN A 64 -12.19 -8.48 -4.37
N ASN A 65 -11.55 -8.25 -5.51
CA ASN A 65 -11.11 -6.90 -5.89
C ASN A 65 -12.30 -5.96 -6.18
N MET A 66 -13.37 -6.44 -6.81
CA MET A 66 -14.59 -5.64 -7.02
C MET A 66 -15.30 -5.31 -5.71
N GLN A 67 -15.25 -6.21 -4.72
CA GLN A 67 -15.79 -5.92 -3.38
C GLN A 67 -14.97 -4.83 -2.70
N ALA A 68 -13.65 -4.94 -2.69
CA ALA A 68 -12.76 -3.91 -2.14
C ALA A 68 -12.95 -2.54 -2.82
N ASN A 69 -13.06 -2.50 -4.16
CA ASN A 69 -13.34 -1.27 -4.89
C ASN A 69 -14.67 -0.64 -4.46
N ARG A 70 -15.73 -1.44 -4.30
CA ARG A 70 -17.05 -0.94 -3.90
C ARG A 70 -17.06 -0.47 -2.45
N GLU A 71 -16.34 -1.13 -1.56
CA GLU A 71 -16.15 -0.70 -0.17
C GLU A 71 -15.38 0.61 -0.09
N TRP A 72 -14.34 0.77 -0.91
CA TRP A 72 -13.61 2.03 -1.04
C TRP A 72 -14.49 3.15 -1.58
N ILE A 73 -15.29 2.89 -2.62
CA ILE A 73 -16.24 3.88 -3.13
C ILE A 73 -17.22 4.28 -2.03
N ARG A 74 -17.78 3.28 -1.31
CA ARG A 74 -18.70 3.52 -0.20
C ARG A 74 -18.11 4.47 0.83
N SER A 75 -16.89 4.22 1.29
CA SER A 75 -16.27 5.04 2.33
C SER A 75 -16.03 6.50 1.92
N HIS A 76 -15.92 6.79 0.62
CA HIS A 76 -15.69 8.14 0.10
C HIS A 76 -16.97 8.89 -0.26
N VAL A 77 -18.08 8.18 -0.49
CA VAL A 77 -19.35 8.80 -0.93
C VAL A 77 -20.42 8.80 0.15
N GLU A 78 -20.38 7.87 1.10
CA GLU A 78 -21.24 7.91 2.27
C GLU A 78 -20.66 8.89 3.28
N THR A 79 -21.31 10.06 3.42
CA THR A 79 -21.01 10.98 4.51
C THR A 79 -21.37 10.31 5.84
N VAL A 80 -20.38 9.68 6.47
CA VAL A 80 -20.46 9.36 7.88
C VAL A 80 -20.33 10.67 8.64
N THR A 81 -21.41 11.13 9.27
CA THR A 81 -21.31 12.16 10.31
C THR A 81 -20.53 11.58 11.47
N VAL A 82 -19.21 11.71 11.43
CA VAL A 82 -18.34 11.49 12.58
C VAL A 82 -18.47 12.73 13.46
N THR A 83 -19.13 12.60 14.60
CA THR A 83 -19.04 13.60 15.66
C THR A 83 -17.61 13.55 16.20
N ALA A 84 -16.75 14.45 15.72
CA ALA A 84 -15.37 14.57 16.19
C ALA A 84 -15.38 14.89 17.70
N PRO A 85 -14.58 14.19 18.54
CA PRO A 85 -14.22 14.73 19.83
C PRO A 85 -13.39 16.00 19.60
N ALA A 86 -13.43 16.93 20.56
CA ALA A 86 -12.69 18.18 20.50
C ALA A 86 -11.20 17.95 20.13
N PRO A 87 -10.59 18.87 19.36
CA PRO A 87 -9.20 18.71 18.92
C PRO A 87 -8.28 18.64 20.14
N ALA A 88 -7.69 17.47 20.36
CA ALA A 88 -6.53 17.36 21.23
C ALA A 88 -5.32 17.76 20.39
N THR A 89 -4.66 18.85 20.78
CA THR A 89 -3.35 19.22 20.23
C THR A 89 -2.37 18.12 20.64
N VAL A 90 -2.01 17.23 19.71
CA VAL A 90 -0.92 16.27 19.92
C VAL A 90 0.37 16.99 19.57
N THR A 91 1.09 17.41 20.60
CA THR A 91 2.50 17.82 20.45
C THR A 91 3.32 16.57 20.16
N ILE A 92 3.68 16.33 18.89
CA ILE A 92 4.64 15.28 18.54
C ILE A 92 6.03 15.84 18.85
N THR A 93 6.55 15.49 20.03
CA THR A 93 7.97 15.65 20.35
C THR A 93 8.73 14.57 19.58
N GLN A 94 9.74 14.93 18.79
CA GLN A 94 10.69 13.96 18.24
C GLN A 94 11.18 13.06 19.39
N PRO A 95 11.09 11.72 19.30
CA PRO A 95 11.62 10.85 20.34
C PRO A 95 13.13 11.06 20.39
N LYS A 96 13.59 11.65 21.49
CA LYS A 96 15.01 11.65 21.86
C LYS A 96 15.46 10.19 21.88
N ALA A 97 16.53 9.88 21.14
CA ALA A 97 17.15 8.55 21.12
C ALA A 97 17.26 8.00 22.55
N THR A 98 16.55 6.91 22.82
CA THR A 98 16.54 6.30 24.16
C THR A 98 17.79 5.43 24.29
N PRO A 99 18.64 5.65 25.31
CA PRO A 99 19.76 4.76 25.59
C PRO A 99 19.23 3.39 26.04
N GLY A 100 19.53 2.35 25.27
CA GLY A 100 18.99 1.00 25.48
C GLY A 100 18.38 0.35 24.23
N VAL A 101 18.78 0.83 23.04
CA VAL A 101 18.28 0.32 21.75
C VAL A 101 18.58 -1.18 21.63
N ASN A 102 17.52 -1.98 21.66
CA ASN A 102 17.61 -3.38 21.24
C ASN A 102 17.60 -3.38 19.71
N ILE A 103 18.79 -3.22 19.12
CA ILE A 103 18.99 -3.31 17.68
C ILE A 103 18.71 -4.75 17.25
N GLU A 104 17.80 -4.94 16.31
CA GLU A 104 17.62 -6.23 15.65
C GLU A 104 18.45 -6.29 14.36
N PRO A 105 19.16 -7.40 14.10
CA PRO A 105 19.89 -7.59 12.86
C PRO A 105 18.91 -8.00 11.75
N ILE A 106 18.07 -7.06 11.34
CA ILE A 106 17.18 -7.23 10.19
C ILE A 106 17.98 -6.87 8.94
N ASN A 107 18.19 -7.84 8.06
CA ASN A 107 18.78 -7.64 6.74
C ASN A 107 17.75 -8.08 5.68
N GLY A 108 16.95 -7.14 5.19
CA GLY A 108 15.97 -7.39 4.13
C GLY A 108 14.53 -6.96 4.48
N PRO A 109 13.53 -7.45 3.72
CA PRO A 109 12.13 -7.09 3.92
C PRO A 109 11.62 -7.46 5.32
N PHE A 110 10.95 -6.52 5.97
CA PHE A 110 10.40 -6.70 7.30
C PHE A 110 8.99 -6.11 7.43
N GLN A 111 8.31 -6.42 8.52
CA GLN A 111 6.99 -5.87 8.80
C GLN A 111 6.86 -5.44 10.27
N SER A 112 5.84 -4.63 10.56
CA SER A 112 5.37 -4.41 11.93
C SER A 112 4.80 -5.71 12.53
N PRO A 113 4.71 -5.83 13.87
CA PRO A 113 4.09 -7.00 14.52
C PRO A 113 2.63 -7.22 14.13
N SER A 114 1.90 -6.14 13.81
CA SER A 114 0.54 -6.21 13.27
C SER A 114 0.47 -6.70 11.82
N GLY A 115 1.58 -6.72 11.08
CA GLY A 115 1.65 -7.04 9.66
C GLY A 115 1.13 -5.94 8.72
N ASN A 116 0.58 -4.84 9.26
CA ASN A 116 -0.02 -3.77 8.46
C ASN A 116 1.01 -2.89 7.75
N ILE A 117 2.19 -2.70 8.34
CA ILE A 117 3.26 -1.90 7.75
C ILE A 117 4.33 -2.87 7.26
N ARG A 118 4.60 -2.85 5.95
CA ARG A 118 5.60 -3.70 5.31
C ARG A 118 6.70 -2.83 4.73
N CYS A 119 7.94 -3.13 5.07
CA CYS A 119 9.09 -2.35 4.66
C CYS A 119 10.08 -3.23 3.90
N THR A 120 10.76 -2.61 2.94
CA THR A 120 11.89 -3.22 2.25
C THR A 120 13.04 -2.24 2.19
N THR A 121 14.26 -2.78 2.17
CA THR A 121 15.47 -2.00 2.02
C THR A 121 16.22 -2.43 0.77
N PHE A 122 16.82 -1.46 0.08
CA PHE A 122 17.60 -1.70 -1.12
C PHE A 122 18.62 -0.57 -1.31
N ASP A 123 19.65 -0.86 -2.11
CA ASP A 123 20.60 0.13 -2.57
C ASP A 123 20.00 0.94 -3.73
N SER A 124 20.13 2.26 -3.65
CA SER A 124 19.81 3.20 -4.73
C SER A 124 21.02 4.09 -4.99
N ASP A 125 21.82 3.71 -5.99
CA ASP A 125 23.04 4.41 -6.39
C ASP A 125 24.08 4.54 -5.26
N GLY A 126 24.29 3.46 -4.50
CA GLY A 126 25.25 3.43 -3.38
C GLY A 126 24.72 4.02 -2.07
N ARG A 127 23.41 4.32 -2.01
CA ARG A 127 22.72 4.85 -0.82
C ARG A 127 21.65 3.90 -0.35
N ASN A 128 21.59 3.66 0.95
CA ASN A 128 20.55 2.86 1.56
C ASN A 128 19.20 3.58 1.41
N THR A 129 18.20 2.82 0.98
CA THR A 129 16.83 3.30 0.87
C THR A 129 15.93 2.35 1.63
N VAL A 130 15.04 2.90 2.48
CA VAL A 130 13.93 2.17 3.08
C VAL A 130 12.63 2.65 2.47
N ARG A 131 11.79 1.69 2.04
CA ARG A 131 10.45 1.94 1.53
C ARG A 131 9.45 1.14 2.34
N CYS A 132 8.48 1.81 2.94
CA CYS A 132 7.40 1.19 3.69
C CYS A 132 6.06 1.40 2.98
N GLU A 133 5.25 0.34 2.93
CA GLU A 133 3.85 0.32 2.50
C GLU A 133 2.95 0.13 3.71
N VAL A 134 1.91 0.95 3.84
CA VAL A 134 0.85 0.77 4.83
C VAL A 134 -0.34 0.11 4.14
N VAL A 135 -0.54 -1.19 4.39
CA VAL A 135 -1.53 -2.02 3.67
C VAL A 135 -2.96 -1.51 3.89
N GLU A 136 -3.31 -1.20 5.14
CA GLU A 136 -4.57 -0.56 5.51
C GLU A 136 -4.31 0.79 6.18
N HIS A 137 -4.90 1.85 5.64
CA HIS A 137 -4.84 3.19 6.22
C HIS A 137 -6.13 4.00 6.04
N VAL A 138 -6.29 5.02 6.89
CA VAL A 138 -7.45 5.95 6.84
C VAL A 138 -7.06 7.40 6.52
N TRP A 139 -5.76 7.69 6.40
CA TRP A 139 -5.27 9.02 6.07
C TRP A 139 -5.33 9.31 4.58
N GLN A 140 -5.45 10.59 4.23
CA GLN A 140 -5.44 11.08 2.84
C GLN A 140 -4.02 11.40 2.40
N ALA A 141 -3.53 10.70 1.38
CA ALA A 141 -2.22 10.94 0.78
C ALA A 141 -2.09 12.36 0.20
N PRO A 142 -0.86 12.90 0.08
CA PRO A 142 -0.65 14.15 -0.64
C PRO A 142 -1.05 14.00 -2.12
N PRO A 143 -1.30 15.12 -2.82
CA PRO A 143 -1.60 15.09 -4.25
C PRO A 143 -0.60 14.21 -5.00
N ARG A 144 -1.14 13.30 -5.81
CA ARG A 144 -0.31 12.37 -6.58
C ARG A 144 0.65 13.14 -7.47
N SER A 145 1.92 12.72 -7.47
CA SER A 145 2.91 13.28 -8.37
C SER A 145 2.43 13.20 -9.83
N PRO A 146 2.54 14.27 -10.64
CA PRO A 146 2.11 14.28 -12.04
C PRO A 146 2.75 13.16 -12.88
N ASP A 147 3.97 12.75 -12.53
CA ASP A 147 4.71 11.72 -13.24
C ASP A 147 4.29 10.29 -12.85
N CYS A 148 3.41 10.15 -11.85
CA CYS A 148 2.92 8.85 -11.40
C CYS A 148 1.61 8.46 -12.09
N GLN A 149 1.69 7.44 -12.95
CA GLN A 149 0.51 6.84 -13.61
C GLN A 149 0.06 5.52 -12.96
N LEU A 150 0.72 5.10 -11.88
CA LEU A 150 0.49 3.82 -11.21
C LEU A 150 -0.11 4.05 -9.80
N ASN A 151 0.08 3.08 -8.90
CA ASN A 151 -0.40 3.16 -7.53
C ASN A 151 0.35 4.24 -6.75
N TRP A 152 -0.35 4.87 -5.82
CA TRP A 152 0.14 6.02 -5.05
C TRP A 152 -0.61 6.12 -3.73
N GLY A 153 0.09 6.65 -2.72
CA GLY A 153 -0.54 7.19 -1.54
C GLY A 153 -0.54 6.28 -0.32
N ASP A 154 0.17 5.18 -0.39
CA ASP A 154 0.31 4.17 0.68
C ASP A 154 1.78 3.76 0.87
N ARG A 155 2.68 4.18 -0.03
CA ARG A 155 4.13 3.97 0.09
C ARG A 155 4.90 5.25 0.34
N VAL A 156 5.69 5.23 1.41
CA VAL A 156 6.64 6.29 1.76
C VAL A 156 8.05 5.72 1.74
N GLU A 157 8.99 6.52 1.24
CA GLU A 157 10.38 6.17 1.04
C GLU A 157 11.30 7.21 1.67
N LEU A 158 12.43 6.74 2.19
CA LEU A 158 13.55 7.56 2.63
C LEU A 158 14.85 6.94 2.11
N THR A 159 15.59 7.72 1.34
CA THR A 159 16.96 7.41 0.90
C THR A 159 17.93 8.26 1.72
N GLU A 160 19.11 7.72 2.04
CA GLU A 160 20.17 8.49 2.70
C GLU A 160 20.44 9.82 1.96
N ASP A 161 20.66 10.88 2.74
CA ASP A 161 20.86 12.25 2.25
C ASP A 161 19.66 12.85 1.49
N GLY A 162 18.48 12.23 1.61
CA GLY A 162 17.24 12.63 0.92
C GLY A 162 16.10 12.93 1.88
N ALA A 163 15.14 13.72 1.41
CA ALA A 163 13.88 13.93 2.13
C ALA A 163 12.97 12.70 1.98
N ALA A 164 12.15 12.43 3.00
CA ALA A 164 11.13 11.40 2.90
C ALA A 164 10.04 11.79 1.88
N VAL A 165 9.69 10.88 0.98
CA VAL A 165 8.75 11.14 -0.12
C VAL A 165 7.77 9.99 -0.31
N PHE A 166 6.61 10.31 -0.88
CA PHE A 166 5.70 9.28 -1.40
C PHE A 166 6.25 8.71 -2.70
N SER A 167 6.18 7.38 -2.84
CA SER A 167 6.70 6.68 -4.02
C SER A 167 5.59 6.15 -4.91
N CYS A 168 5.77 6.30 -6.22
CA CYS A 168 4.92 5.69 -7.24
C CYS A 168 5.33 4.24 -7.49
N TYR A 169 4.39 3.31 -7.64
CA TYR A 169 4.75 1.91 -7.86
C TYR A 169 3.72 1.11 -8.67
N GLY A 170 4.19 0.07 -9.36
CA GLY A 170 3.36 -0.91 -10.06
C GLY A 170 3.53 -2.36 -9.60
N GLN A 171 4.47 -2.60 -8.69
CA GLN A 171 4.82 -3.94 -8.20
C GLN A 171 4.68 -4.01 -6.68
N ASN A 172 4.22 -5.15 -6.18
CA ASN A 172 4.11 -5.40 -4.74
C ASN A 172 5.49 -5.46 -4.09
N LEU A 173 5.56 -5.09 -2.81
CA LEU A 173 6.78 -5.35 -2.03
C LEU A 173 7.00 -6.87 -1.88
N PRO A 174 8.26 -7.32 -1.73
CA PRO A 174 8.55 -8.71 -1.39
C PRO A 174 7.87 -9.13 -0.09
N ASP A 175 7.60 -10.43 0.07
CA ASP A 175 7.10 -10.95 1.34
C ASP A 175 8.09 -10.68 2.48
N PRO A 176 7.61 -10.24 3.65
CA PRO A 176 8.47 -9.94 4.78
C PRO A 176 9.16 -11.21 5.29
N GLN A 177 10.44 -11.09 5.59
CA GLN A 177 11.28 -12.17 6.11
C GLN A 177 11.50 -12.06 7.62
N ALA A 178 11.29 -10.86 8.17
CA ALA A 178 11.40 -10.57 9.60
C ALA A 178 10.22 -9.73 10.09
N THR A 179 9.99 -9.75 11.39
CA THR A 179 9.09 -8.84 12.09
C THR A 179 9.95 -7.98 13.00
N LEU A 180 9.85 -6.65 12.89
CA LEU A 180 10.52 -5.73 13.81
C LEU A 180 9.62 -5.52 15.03
N ASP A 181 9.93 -6.23 16.13
CA ASP A 181 9.10 -6.20 17.34
C ASP A 181 8.95 -4.77 17.92
N TYR A 182 7.87 -4.53 18.64
CA TYR A 182 7.65 -3.22 19.27
C TYR A 182 8.77 -2.86 20.25
N GLY A 183 9.19 -1.60 20.25
CA GLY A 183 10.33 -1.10 21.02
C GLY A 183 11.69 -1.53 20.47
N LYS A 184 11.75 -2.13 19.27
CA LYS A 184 12.99 -2.50 18.59
C LYS A 184 13.32 -1.53 17.47
N VAL A 185 14.60 -1.55 17.09
CA VAL A 185 15.15 -0.72 16.01
C VAL A 185 15.92 -1.59 15.03
N ALA A 186 15.72 -1.34 13.74
CA ALA A 186 16.55 -1.84 12.65
C ALA A 186 17.34 -0.69 12.03
N THR A 187 18.59 -0.94 11.63
CA THR A 187 19.49 0.09 11.09
C THR A 187 20.09 -0.36 9.76
N PHE A 188 20.12 0.55 8.78
CA PHE A 188 20.62 0.35 7.42
C PHE A 188 21.43 1.58 7.00
N GLY A 189 22.76 1.49 7.09
CA GLY A 189 23.62 2.67 6.93
C GLY A 189 23.30 3.74 7.98
N SER A 190 23.03 4.97 7.56
CA SER A 190 22.62 6.08 8.46
C SER A 190 21.15 6.00 8.87
N ILE A 191 20.31 5.23 8.15
CA ILE A 191 18.87 5.15 8.43
C ILE A 191 18.58 4.18 9.57
N SER A 192 17.75 4.61 10.53
CA SER A 192 17.22 3.77 11.60
C SER A 192 15.69 3.78 11.62
N CYS A 193 15.08 2.60 11.61
CA CYS A 193 13.65 2.40 11.69
C CYS A 193 13.27 1.83 13.05
N THR A 194 12.38 2.51 13.78
CA THR A 194 11.86 2.10 15.07
C THR A 194 10.42 1.62 14.92
N SER A 195 10.10 0.46 15.50
CA SER A 195 8.75 -0.09 15.52
C SER A 195 8.10 0.19 16.87
N GLU A 196 6.99 0.91 16.87
CA GLU A 196 6.20 1.24 18.05
C GLU A 196 4.74 0.82 17.84
N THR A 197 3.98 0.71 18.94
CA THR A 197 2.54 0.40 18.85
C THR A 197 1.75 1.45 18.07
N VAL A 198 2.30 2.65 17.95
CA VAL A 198 1.72 3.79 17.24
C VAL A 198 2.15 3.91 15.77
N GLY A 199 3.10 3.09 15.30
CA GLY A 199 3.60 3.15 13.91
C GLY A 199 5.06 2.74 13.76
N ILE A 200 5.56 2.84 12.53
CA ILE A 200 6.98 2.71 12.22
C ILE A 200 7.53 4.09 11.85
N MET A 201 8.62 4.49 12.50
CA MET A 201 9.35 5.72 12.19
C MET A 201 10.73 5.38 11.64
N CYS A 202 11.05 5.85 10.45
CA CYS A 202 12.39 5.76 9.87
C CYS A 202 13.02 7.15 9.81
N LEU A 203 14.24 7.26 10.32
CA LEU A 203 15.01 8.49 10.45
C LEU A 203 16.40 8.28 9.83
N ASP A 204 16.81 9.18 8.96
CA ASP A 204 18.20 9.34 8.55
C ASP A 204 18.93 10.11 9.66
N ASN A 205 19.86 9.46 10.35
CA ASN A 205 20.55 10.05 11.50
C ASN A 205 21.54 11.16 11.11
N ASP A 206 21.95 11.22 9.83
CA ASP A 206 22.92 12.20 9.37
C ASP A 206 22.23 13.52 8.98
N THR A 207 21.06 13.44 8.34
CA THR A 207 20.31 14.62 7.88
C THR A 207 19.17 15.05 8.80
N GLY A 208 18.66 14.12 9.61
CA GLY A 208 17.44 14.33 10.40
C GLY A 208 16.14 14.20 9.61
N HIS A 209 16.20 13.87 8.32
CA HIS A 209 15.01 13.58 7.52
C HIS A 209 14.33 12.28 7.96
N PHE A 210 13.01 12.26 7.95
CA PHE A 210 12.27 11.14 8.49
C PHE A 210 10.90 10.95 7.84
N PHE A 211 10.37 9.74 7.99
CA PHE A 211 8.93 9.53 7.97
C PHE A 211 8.47 8.77 9.21
N ASN A 212 7.21 8.98 9.57
CA ASN A 212 6.47 8.16 10.51
C ASN A 212 5.16 7.74 9.86
N VAL A 213 4.86 6.45 9.85
CA VAL A 213 3.65 5.91 9.23
C VAL A 213 2.91 4.96 10.16
N SER A 214 1.59 5.04 10.13
CA SER A 214 0.67 4.15 10.83
C SER A 214 -0.61 3.97 10.00
N ARG A 215 -1.55 3.16 10.51
CA ARG A 215 -2.89 3.06 9.92
C ARG A 215 -3.61 4.40 9.92
N ASP A 216 -3.42 5.20 10.96
CA ASP A 216 -4.24 6.38 11.22
C ASP A 216 -3.61 7.68 10.71
N ALA A 217 -2.29 7.73 10.59
CA ALA A 217 -1.58 8.94 10.15
C ALA A 217 -0.27 8.63 9.42
N TYR A 218 0.23 9.64 8.70
CA TYR A 218 1.60 9.70 8.23
C TYR A 218 2.21 11.08 8.54
N GLN A 219 3.53 11.13 8.61
CA GLN A 219 4.31 12.35 8.69
C GLN A 219 5.60 12.16 7.87
N VAL A 220 6.04 13.23 7.21
CA VAL A 220 7.34 13.33 6.52
C VAL A 220 7.99 14.64 6.95
N GLY A 221 9.32 14.67 7.10
CA GLY A 221 10.09 15.84 7.53
C GLY A 221 11.56 15.77 7.15
#